data_AF-A0A8B7PL87-F1
#
_entry.id   AF-A0A8B7PL87-F1
#
_cell.length_a   1.000
_cell.length_b   1.000
_cell.length_c   1.000
_cell.angle_alpha   90.00
_cell.angle_beta   90.00
_cell.angle_gamma   90.00
#
_symmetry.space_group_name_H-M   'P 1'
#
loop_
_entity.id
_entity.type
_entity.pdbx_description
1 polymer ?
#
loop_
_entity_poly.entity_id
_entity_poly.type
_entity_poly.pdbx_seq_one_letter_code
_entity_poly.pdbx_strand_id
1 'polypeptide(L)'
;MVNSVDKELAFNTLDSIKREENGLVYWSRAPVSTNTRVYENNQRNLLQPKFEQEWDAHAVESTSYGLMVYLIRDGINIIQERIVEWLNAMRMHDGGFISTVDTIVAMQALTEYSYRARLRDITNMRVTIEPSGEVGGVRHNVTLTTAGISNMHHIPIQNVWGMVNVVAHGAGQAVLQLDVSYGIDWTALKKQPPVEAFDMTVHERYSRYGNKSIATVHICARWVNTEESPTSGAVVLEVENPTGYVAYQLDAERAIAEARRTKTFPSIRDVLAGHGDFYSTHTVWYFDYVPSNESFCFEYSMRRWYPVANMTTVRMATIYEQYQPERFQVVMFNSSTFSLDICEVCGSYQCPYCPIYSTASTATTSTAAILLLVLLYCYSYCCCSTSTRLYGRREDLRLQ
;
A
#
# COMPACT_ATOMS: atom_id res chain seq x y z
N MET A 1 13.48 -31.79 29.26
CA MET A 1 12.48 -32.72 28.66
C MET A 1 13.06 -33.65 27.57
N VAL A 2 14.39 -33.78 27.38
CA VAL A 2 14.95 -34.42 26.17
C VAL A 2 14.74 -35.95 26.11
N ASN A 3 14.48 -36.64 27.24
CA ASN A 3 14.23 -38.10 27.31
C ASN A 3 13.05 -38.47 28.24
N SER A 4 11.96 -37.68 28.23
CA SER A 4 10.76 -37.97 29.06
C SER A 4 9.69 -38.73 28.27
N VAL A 5 8.89 -39.54 28.96
CA VAL A 5 7.66 -40.18 28.42
C VAL A 5 6.69 -39.12 27.86
N ASP A 6 6.70 -37.93 28.45
CA ASP A 6 5.87 -36.80 28.01
C ASP A 6 6.20 -36.34 26.58
N LYS A 7 7.45 -36.55 26.11
CA LYS A 7 7.86 -36.21 24.74
C LYS A 7 7.13 -37.07 23.72
N GLU A 8 7.04 -38.38 23.97
CA GLU A 8 6.36 -39.30 23.06
C GLU A 8 4.85 -39.06 23.06
N LEU A 9 4.28 -38.78 24.24
CA LEU A 9 2.88 -38.39 24.34
C LEU A 9 2.58 -37.09 23.57
N ALA A 10 3.44 -36.07 23.69
CA ALA A 10 3.30 -34.81 22.98
C ALA A 10 3.38 -35.00 21.46
N PHE A 11 4.32 -35.82 20.97
CA PHE A 11 4.43 -36.12 19.55
C PHE A 11 3.22 -36.91 19.02
N ASN A 12 2.77 -37.93 19.74
CA ASN A 12 1.59 -38.70 19.34
C ASN A 12 0.34 -37.81 19.26
N THR A 13 0.24 -36.84 20.17
CA THR A 13 -0.83 -35.83 20.11
C THR A 13 -0.70 -34.98 18.87
N LEU A 14 0.50 -34.47 18.56
CA LEU A 14 0.78 -33.68 17.34
C LEU A 14 0.46 -34.46 16.06
N ASP A 15 0.88 -35.73 15.97
CA ASP A 15 0.63 -36.58 14.80
C ASP A 15 -0.87 -36.89 14.63
N SER A 16 -1.62 -37.00 15.74
CA SER A 16 -3.07 -37.25 15.69
C SER A 16 -3.90 -36.07 15.18
N ILE A 17 -3.41 -34.83 15.33
CA ILE A 17 -4.11 -33.62 14.91
C ILE A 17 -3.70 -33.12 13.52
N LYS A 18 -2.81 -33.85 12.83
CA LYS A 18 -2.39 -33.49 11.47
C LYS A 18 -3.58 -33.55 10.51
N ARG A 19 -3.59 -32.64 9.55
CA ARG A 19 -4.57 -32.58 8.46
C ARG A 19 -3.90 -32.93 7.15
N GLU A 20 -4.68 -33.48 6.24
CA GLU A 20 -4.22 -33.83 4.89
C GLU A 20 -5.11 -33.15 3.85
N GLU A 21 -4.50 -32.55 2.83
CA GLU A 21 -5.18 -31.89 1.71
C GLU A 21 -4.42 -32.21 0.43
N ASN A 22 -5.07 -32.82 -0.57
CA ASN A 22 -4.45 -33.21 -1.85
C ASN A 22 -3.16 -34.05 -1.70
N GLY A 23 -3.07 -34.89 -0.66
CA GLY A 23 -1.89 -35.71 -0.35
C GLY A 23 -0.75 -34.97 0.35
N LEU A 24 -0.95 -33.69 0.66
CA LEU A 24 -0.04 -32.84 1.42
C LEU A 24 -0.44 -32.83 2.90
N VAL A 25 0.52 -32.63 3.81
CA VAL A 25 0.30 -32.72 5.27
C VAL A 25 0.55 -31.37 5.92
N TYR A 26 -0.33 -30.95 6.82
CA TYR A 26 -0.26 -29.65 7.49
C TYR A 26 -0.99 -29.63 8.83
N TRP A 27 -0.82 -28.53 9.57
CA TRP A 27 -1.51 -28.25 10.83
C TRP A 27 -2.22 -26.91 10.75
N SER A 28 -3.43 -26.86 11.30
CA SER A 28 -4.28 -25.67 11.30
C SER A 28 -5.51 -25.86 12.17
N ARG A 29 -6.11 -24.76 12.61
CA ARG A 29 -7.35 -24.75 13.41
C ARG A 29 -8.56 -25.18 12.59
N ALA A 30 -8.65 -24.72 11.35
CA ALA A 30 -9.68 -25.04 10.38
C ALA A 30 -9.04 -25.59 9.09
N PRO A 31 -9.76 -26.35 8.24
CA PRO A 31 -9.18 -26.84 7.00
C PRO A 31 -8.79 -25.67 6.08
N VAL A 32 -7.58 -25.75 5.52
CA VAL A 32 -7.02 -24.73 4.61
C VAL A 32 -6.66 -25.41 3.29
N SER A 33 -7.21 -24.93 2.19
CA SER A 33 -6.91 -25.45 0.86
C SER A 33 -5.66 -24.79 0.26
N THR A 34 -4.86 -25.57 -0.47
CA THR A 34 -3.74 -25.05 -1.29
C THR A 34 -4.26 -24.58 -2.67
N ASN A 35 -3.36 -24.38 -3.64
CA ASN A 35 -3.73 -24.07 -5.02
C ASN A 35 -4.68 -25.11 -5.60
N THR A 36 -5.79 -24.64 -6.19
CA THR A 36 -6.74 -25.52 -6.87
C THR A 36 -6.23 -25.88 -8.26
N ARG A 37 -6.53 -27.09 -8.71
CA ARG A 37 -6.26 -27.52 -10.10
C ARG A 37 -7.57 -27.61 -10.84
N VAL A 38 -7.70 -26.82 -11.91
CA VAL A 38 -8.87 -26.84 -12.79
C VAL A 38 -8.53 -27.60 -14.06
N TYR A 39 -9.44 -28.48 -14.48
CA TYR A 39 -9.33 -29.24 -15.72
C TYR A 39 -10.15 -28.53 -16.79
N GLU A 40 -9.47 -27.86 -17.73
CA GLU A 40 -10.14 -27.27 -18.89
C GLU A 40 -10.10 -28.27 -20.06
N ASN A 41 -11.28 -28.58 -20.61
CA ASN A 41 -11.46 -29.44 -21.78
C ASN A 41 -10.72 -30.80 -21.73
N ASN A 42 -10.67 -31.45 -20.55
CA ASN A 42 -10.11 -32.80 -20.32
C ASN A 42 -8.65 -33.03 -20.76
N GLN A 43 -7.86 -31.99 -21.05
CA GLN A 43 -6.51 -32.16 -21.60
C GLN A 43 -5.39 -31.45 -20.83
N ARG A 44 -5.69 -30.43 -20.00
CA ARG A 44 -4.64 -29.69 -19.29
C ARG A 44 -5.04 -29.36 -17.86
N ASN A 45 -4.11 -29.63 -16.93
CA ASN A 45 -4.25 -29.31 -15.52
C ASN A 45 -3.72 -27.90 -15.30
N LEU A 46 -4.61 -26.96 -15.01
CA LEU A 46 -4.25 -25.57 -14.73
C LEU A 46 -4.16 -25.36 -13.23
N LEU A 47 -2.99 -24.97 -12.75
CA LEU A 47 -2.79 -24.54 -11.37
C LEU A 47 -3.32 -23.12 -11.23
N GLN A 48 -4.34 -22.94 -10.39
CA GLN A 48 -4.91 -21.64 -10.09
C GLN A 48 -4.14 -20.95 -8.97
N PRO A 49 -4.20 -19.60 -8.89
CA PRO A 49 -3.68 -18.89 -7.75
C PRO A 49 -4.39 -19.34 -6.46
N LYS A 50 -3.65 -19.31 -5.36
CA LYS A 50 -4.23 -19.49 -4.04
C LYS A 50 -4.79 -18.13 -3.59
N PHE A 51 -6.03 -18.13 -3.11
CA PHE A 51 -6.62 -16.98 -2.42
C PHE A 51 -6.45 -17.10 -0.91
N GLU A 52 -6.50 -15.96 -0.24
CA GLU A 52 -6.42 -15.88 1.22
C GLU A 52 -7.58 -16.65 1.87
N GLN A 53 -7.28 -17.32 2.97
CA GLN A 53 -8.24 -18.01 3.81
C GLN A 53 -8.04 -17.61 5.27
N GLU A 54 -9.06 -17.89 6.08
CA GLU A 54 -9.13 -17.40 7.46
C GLU A 54 -7.95 -17.83 8.35
N TRP A 55 -7.31 -18.97 8.15
CA TRP A 55 -6.27 -19.46 9.09
C TRP A 55 -4.91 -19.64 8.44
N ASP A 56 -4.68 -18.93 7.35
CA ASP A 56 -3.51 -19.06 6.50
C ASP A 56 -2.19 -18.83 7.26
N ALA A 57 -2.01 -17.69 7.91
CA ALA A 57 -0.75 -17.36 8.60
C ALA A 57 -0.45 -18.35 9.74
N HIS A 58 -1.46 -18.63 10.57
CA HIS A 58 -1.35 -19.60 11.68
C HIS A 58 -1.11 -21.03 11.19
N ALA A 59 -1.66 -21.40 10.03
CA ALA A 59 -1.43 -22.72 9.45
C ALA A 59 0.02 -22.87 8.99
N VAL A 60 0.60 -21.83 8.36
CA VAL A 60 2.03 -21.81 8.00
C VAL A 60 2.91 -21.90 9.24
N GLU A 61 2.63 -21.10 10.27
CA GLU A 61 3.40 -21.12 11.53
C GLU A 61 3.36 -22.51 12.20
N SER A 62 2.17 -23.03 12.45
CA SER A 62 1.99 -24.32 13.12
C SER A 62 2.57 -25.50 12.32
N THR A 63 2.42 -25.48 10.99
CA THR A 63 3.01 -26.48 10.10
C THR A 63 4.53 -26.42 10.08
N SER A 64 5.11 -25.23 10.19
CA SER A 64 6.56 -25.05 10.25
C SER A 64 7.15 -25.59 11.55
N TYR A 65 6.49 -25.36 12.69
CA TYR A 65 6.85 -26.02 13.95
C TYR A 65 6.69 -27.54 13.86
N GLY A 66 5.61 -28.02 13.25
CA GLY A 66 5.41 -29.44 12.93
C GLY A 66 6.60 -30.01 12.17
N LEU A 67 6.98 -29.40 11.04
CA LEU A 67 8.11 -29.82 10.22
C LEU A 67 9.40 -29.93 11.05
N MET A 68 9.72 -28.94 11.87
CA MET A 68 10.92 -28.99 12.73
C MET A 68 10.92 -30.20 13.68
N VAL A 69 9.78 -30.50 14.30
CA VAL A 69 9.64 -31.66 15.20
C VAL A 69 9.85 -32.97 14.43
N TYR A 70 9.22 -33.11 13.27
CA TYR A 70 9.35 -34.30 12.42
C TYR A 70 10.77 -34.49 11.90
N LEU A 71 11.48 -33.40 11.55
CA LEU A 71 12.88 -33.48 11.14
C LEU A 71 13.76 -33.97 12.29
N ILE A 72 13.61 -33.40 13.49
CA ILE A 72 14.41 -33.77 14.67
C ILE A 72 14.19 -35.24 15.05
N ARG A 73 12.95 -35.73 14.96
CA ARG A 73 12.57 -37.08 15.38
C ARG A 73 12.95 -38.16 14.35
N ASP A 74 12.48 -38.01 13.11
CA ASP A 74 12.49 -39.09 12.12
C ASP A 74 13.44 -38.82 10.94
N GLY A 75 14.08 -37.64 10.89
CA GLY A 75 14.90 -37.23 9.76
C GLY A 75 14.04 -36.85 8.55
N ILE A 76 14.47 -37.27 7.35
CA ILE A 76 13.76 -36.97 6.10
C ILE A 76 13.10 -38.24 5.61
N ASN A 77 11.76 -38.20 5.56
CA ASN A 77 10.92 -39.23 4.97
C ASN A 77 9.83 -38.57 4.10
N ILE A 78 8.96 -39.40 3.54
CA ILE A 78 7.85 -39.01 2.67
C ILE A 78 6.90 -37.97 3.31
N ILE A 79 6.71 -38.01 4.63
CA ILE A 79 5.82 -37.09 5.33
C ILE A 79 6.44 -35.68 5.34
N GLN A 80 7.73 -35.56 5.65
CA GLN A 80 8.45 -34.30 5.67
C GLN A 80 8.48 -33.65 4.29
N GLU A 81 8.66 -34.44 3.23
CA GLU A 81 8.54 -33.98 1.84
C GLU A 81 7.15 -33.37 1.57
N ARG A 82 6.08 -34.08 1.94
CA ARG A 82 4.68 -33.59 1.79
C ARG A 82 4.40 -32.31 2.60
N ILE A 83 5.00 -32.17 3.78
CA ILE A 83 4.88 -30.95 4.59
C ILE A 83 5.60 -29.79 3.90
N VAL A 84 6.80 -30.03 3.36
CA VAL A 84 7.58 -29.01 2.64
C VAL A 84 6.88 -28.58 1.36
N GLU A 85 6.30 -29.52 0.62
CA GLU A 85 5.47 -29.22 -0.56
C GLU A 85 4.25 -28.37 -0.19
N TRP A 86 3.59 -28.67 0.93
CA TRP A 86 2.50 -27.84 1.45
C TRP A 86 2.95 -26.42 1.78
N LEU A 87 4.05 -26.26 2.53
CA LEU A 87 4.60 -24.94 2.85
C LEU A 87 4.94 -24.16 1.58
N ASN A 88 5.58 -24.79 0.60
CA ASN A 88 5.88 -24.13 -0.67
C ASN A 88 4.63 -23.70 -1.44
N ALA A 89 3.51 -24.43 -1.33
CA ALA A 89 2.23 -24.03 -1.90
C ALA A 89 1.57 -22.84 -1.17
N MET A 90 1.97 -22.54 0.07
CA MET A 90 1.48 -21.41 0.85
C MET A 90 2.31 -20.12 0.67
N ARG A 91 3.36 -20.15 -0.15
CA ARG A 91 4.17 -18.96 -0.43
C ARG A 91 3.38 -17.96 -1.27
N MET A 92 3.13 -16.78 -0.70
CA MET A 92 2.45 -15.68 -1.41
C MET A 92 3.42 -14.61 -1.93
N HIS A 93 4.59 -14.45 -1.32
CA HIS A 93 5.53 -13.39 -1.64
C HIS A 93 6.94 -13.91 -1.95
N ASP A 94 7.69 -13.12 -2.71
CA ASP A 94 9.09 -13.38 -3.04
C ASP A 94 9.95 -13.23 -1.77
N GLY A 95 10.30 -14.37 -1.16
CA GLY A 95 11.13 -14.40 0.05
C GLY A 95 10.37 -14.29 1.37
N GLY A 96 9.03 -14.34 1.33
CA GLY A 96 8.17 -14.30 2.51
C GLY A 96 6.97 -15.22 2.40
N PHE A 97 6.36 -15.50 3.54
CA PHE A 97 5.06 -16.13 3.64
C PHE A 97 4.01 -15.03 3.83
N ILE A 98 3.10 -15.19 4.79
CA ILE A 98 1.88 -14.40 4.86
C ILE A 98 2.06 -13.29 5.89
N SER A 99 2.72 -13.60 7.00
CA SER A 99 3.01 -12.72 8.12
C SER A 99 4.53 -12.63 8.36
N THR A 100 4.93 -12.02 9.46
CA THR A 100 6.34 -11.93 9.87
C THR A 100 6.79 -13.17 10.66
N VAL A 101 5.94 -13.65 11.58
CA VAL A 101 6.28 -14.77 12.48
C VAL A 101 6.32 -16.08 11.71
N ASP A 102 5.29 -16.36 10.92
CA ASP A 102 5.22 -17.54 10.06
C ASP A 102 6.40 -17.58 9.08
N THR A 103 6.80 -16.45 8.50
CA THR A 103 7.93 -16.34 7.59
C THR A 103 9.23 -16.74 8.28
N ILE A 104 9.48 -16.24 9.49
CA ILE A 104 10.71 -16.56 10.23
C ILE A 104 10.76 -18.06 10.54
N VAL A 105 9.68 -18.62 11.08
CA VAL A 105 9.62 -20.04 11.48
C VAL A 105 9.66 -20.96 10.26
N ALA A 106 8.93 -20.63 9.20
CA ALA A 106 8.93 -21.40 7.95
C ALA A 106 10.29 -21.39 7.26
N MET A 107 10.94 -20.22 7.18
CA MET A 107 12.28 -20.12 6.60
C MET A 107 13.30 -20.91 7.42
N GLN A 108 13.19 -20.89 8.76
CA GLN A 108 14.03 -21.73 9.63
C GLN A 108 13.80 -23.22 9.35
N ALA A 109 12.55 -23.67 9.31
CA ALA A 109 12.18 -25.07 9.09
C ALA A 109 12.62 -25.57 7.70
N LEU A 110 12.41 -24.77 6.66
CA LEU A 110 12.81 -25.09 5.28
C LEU A 110 14.34 -25.08 5.11
N THR A 111 15.05 -24.20 5.82
CA THR A 111 16.52 -24.20 5.83
C THR A 111 17.06 -25.48 6.45
N GLU A 112 16.55 -25.88 7.62
CA GLU A 112 16.90 -27.15 8.28
C GLU A 112 16.60 -28.36 7.39
N TYR A 113 15.45 -28.36 6.73
CA TYR A 113 15.09 -29.40 5.75
C TYR A 113 16.11 -29.46 4.61
N SER A 114 16.41 -28.32 3.98
CA SER A 114 17.32 -28.24 2.83
C SER A 114 18.72 -28.74 3.15
N TYR A 115 19.21 -28.47 4.36
CA TYR A 115 20.52 -28.91 4.83
C TYR A 115 20.55 -30.42 5.04
N ARG A 116 19.54 -30.97 5.74
CA ARG A 116 19.44 -32.41 5.99
C ARG A 116 19.25 -33.19 4.67
N ALA A 117 18.52 -32.62 3.72
CA ALA A 117 18.19 -33.25 2.44
C ALA A 117 19.31 -33.13 1.41
N ARG A 118 20.37 -32.36 1.72
CA ARG A 118 21.51 -32.12 0.83
C ARG A 118 21.07 -31.68 -0.57
N LEU A 119 20.02 -30.86 -0.66
CA LEU A 119 19.43 -30.46 -1.95
C LEU A 119 20.46 -29.80 -2.88
N ARG A 120 21.41 -29.07 -2.30
CA ARG A 120 22.49 -28.40 -3.02
C ARG A 120 23.39 -29.37 -3.81
N ASP A 121 23.63 -30.57 -3.29
CA ASP A 121 24.56 -31.52 -3.90
C ASP A 121 23.96 -32.22 -5.14
N ILE A 122 22.63 -32.23 -5.25
CA ILE A 122 21.88 -33.00 -6.26
C ILE A 122 21.35 -32.09 -7.38
N THR A 123 21.50 -30.77 -7.27
CA THR A 123 20.85 -29.81 -8.16
C THR A 123 21.59 -29.64 -9.48
N ASN A 124 21.01 -30.19 -10.55
CA ASN A 124 21.35 -29.93 -11.94
C ASN A 124 20.08 -30.10 -12.80
N MET A 125 19.39 -29.00 -13.07
CA MET A 125 18.14 -29.03 -13.83
C MET A 125 18.00 -27.84 -14.77
N ARG A 126 17.34 -28.09 -15.90
CA ARG A 126 16.93 -27.09 -16.89
C ARG A 126 15.43 -26.91 -16.82
N VAL A 127 14.99 -25.68 -16.61
CA VAL A 127 13.58 -25.28 -16.60
C VAL A 127 13.32 -24.44 -17.84
N THR A 128 12.35 -24.86 -18.65
CA THR A 128 11.87 -24.15 -19.83
C THR A 128 10.48 -23.62 -19.55
N ILE A 129 10.30 -22.31 -19.65
CA ILE A 129 9.06 -21.58 -19.40
C ILE A 129 8.55 -21.04 -20.74
N GLU A 130 7.34 -21.40 -21.11
CA GLU A 130 6.72 -21.08 -22.39
C GLU A 130 5.37 -20.36 -22.14
N PRO A 131 5.37 -19.02 -22.04
CA PRO A 131 4.15 -18.24 -21.95
C PRO A 131 3.45 -18.15 -23.31
N SER A 132 2.18 -18.56 -23.37
CA SER A 132 1.39 -18.55 -24.61
C SER A 132 0.98 -17.15 -25.09
N GLY A 133 0.92 -16.17 -24.19
CA GLY A 133 0.60 -14.79 -24.52
C GLY A 133 1.74 -14.01 -25.19
N GLU A 134 2.97 -14.54 -25.19
CA GLU A 134 4.14 -13.82 -25.70
C GLU A 134 4.26 -13.89 -27.22
N VAL A 135 4.45 -12.73 -27.85
CA VAL A 135 4.50 -12.61 -29.32
C VAL A 135 5.72 -13.36 -29.85
N GLY A 136 5.50 -14.28 -30.79
CA GLY A 136 6.57 -15.07 -31.41
C GLY A 136 6.93 -16.36 -30.69
N GLY A 137 6.20 -16.74 -29.62
CA GLY A 137 6.40 -18.03 -28.93
C GLY A 137 7.76 -18.14 -28.25
N VAL A 138 8.21 -17.03 -27.66
CA VAL A 138 9.49 -16.95 -26.93
C VAL A 138 9.49 -17.97 -25.79
N ARG A 139 10.61 -18.67 -25.64
CA ARG A 139 10.82 -19.66 -24.58
C ARG A 139 11.95 -19.19 -23.69
N HIS A 140 11.71 -19.16 -22.39
CA HIS A 140 12.70 -18.77 -21.39
C HIS A 140 13.33 -20.02 -20.81
N ASN A 141 14.63 -20.19 -21.05
CA ASN A 141 15.39 -21.36 -20.56
C ASN A 141 16.28 -20.95 -19.40
N VAL A 142 16.04 -21.53 -18.23
CA VAL A 142 16.82 -21.33 -17.01
C VAL A 142 17.56 -22.63 -16.69
N THR A 143 18.87 -22.55 -16.53
CA THR A 143 19.69 -23.69 -16.10
C THR A 143 20.14 -23.48 -14.66
N LEU A 144 19.66 -24.34 -13.77
CA LEU A 144 20.02 -24.34 -12.36
C LEU A 144 21.15 -25.35 -12.16
N THR A 145 22.31 -24.84 -11.75
CA THR A 145 23.50 -25.63 -11.42
C THR A 145 23.96 -25.32 -10.01
N THR A 146 24.78 -26.19 -9.42
CA THR A 146 25.31 -26.01 -8.05
C THR A 146 26.05 -24.69 -7.83
N ALA A 147 26.69 -24.14 -8.87
CA ALA A 147 27.38 -22.85 -8.82
C ALA A 147 26.44 -21.64 -8.78
N GLY A 148 25.24 -21.76 -9.38
CA GLY A 148 24.26 -20.68 -9.51
C GLY A 148 22.98 -20.86 -8.71
N ILE A 149 22.95 -21.82 -7.77
CA ILE A 149 21.72 -22.23 -7.06
C ILE A 149 21.12 -21.12 -6.19
N SER A 150 21.94 -20.17 -5.72
CA SER A 150 21.50 -19.02 -4.93
C SER A 150 20.95 -17.88 -5.79
N ASN A 151 21.09 -17.93 -7.12
CA ASN A 151 20.69 -16.84 -7.99
C ASN A 151 19.19 -16.98 -8.30
N MET A 152 18.41 -16.02 -7.81
CA MET A 152 17.01 -15.87 -8.19
C MET A 152 16.92 -15.35 -9.63
N HIS A 153 16.07 -15.98 -10.44
CA HIS A 153 15.85 -15.59 -11.83
C HIS A 153 14.47 -14.95 -11.96
N HIS A 154 14.43 -13.65 -12.26
CA HIS A 154 13.19 -12.94 -12.57
C HIS A 154 12.98 -12.89 -14.09
N ILE A 155 11.84 -13.38 -14.56
CA ILE A 155 11.49 -13.38 -15.99
C ILE A 155 10.22 -12.53 -16.14
N PRO A 156 10.34 -11.30 -16.70
CA PRO A 156 9.17 -10.46 -16.90
C PRO A 156 8.33 -10.99 -18.07
N ILE A 157 7.09 -11.36 -17.78
CA ILE A 157 6.11 -11.74 -18.80
C ILE A 157 5.27 -10.50 -19.13
N GLN A 158 5.44 -9.95 -20.33
CA GLN A 158 4.80 -8.69 -20.72
C GLN A 158 3.28 -8.83 -20.90
N ASN A 159 2.83 -9.95 -21.48
CA ASN A 159 1.41 -10.20 -21.73
C ASN A 159 0.83 -11.12 -20.65
N VAL A 160 -0.08 -10.58 -19.85
CA VAL A 160 -0.70 -11.27 -18.69
C VAL A 160 -1.87 -12.20 -19.04
N TRP A 161 -2.04 -12.55 -20.32
CA TRP A 161 -3.12 -13.42 -20.78
C TRP A 161 -2.58 -14.75 -21.32
N GLY A 162 -3.39 -15.79 -21.21
CA GLY A 162 -3.06 -17.15 -21.63
C GLY A 162 -2.46 -18.01 -20.52
N MET A 163 -1.95 -19.17 -20.91
CA MET A 163 -1.31 -20.15 -20.04
C MET A 163 0.22 -20.01 -20.06
N VAL A 164 0.86 -20.40 -18.95
CA VAL A 164 2.31 -20.56 -18.86
C VAL A 164 2.61 -22.05 -18.73
N ASN A 165 3.28 -22.62 -19.73
CA ASN A 165 3.73 -24.01 -19.69
C ASN A 165 5.13 -24.08 -19.12
N VAL A 166 5.37 -25.01 -18.18
CA VAL A 166 6.66 -25.16 -17.51
C VAL A 166 7.10 -26.60 -17.66
N VAL A 167 8.28 -26.79 -18.23
CA VAL A 167 8.89 -28.11 -18.41
C VAL A 167 10.26 -28.12 -17.75
N ALA A 168 10.46 -29.04 -16.81
CA ALA A 168 11.73 -29.21 -16.11
C ALA A 168 12.38 -30.55 -16.49
N HIS A 169 13.69 -30.52 -16.76
CA HIS A 169 14.49 -31.69 -17.08
C HIS A 169 15.77 -31.72 -16.22
N GLY A 170 16.08 -32.86 -15.61
CA GLY A 170 17.29 -33.04 -14.81
C GLY A 170 16.97 -33.60 -13.42
N ALA A 171 17.85 -33.32 -12.47
CA ALA A 171 17.74 -33.75 -11.08
C ALA A 171 17.84 -32.56 -10.12
N GLY A 172 17.10 -32.60 -9.03
CA GLY A 172 17.05 -31.52 -8.02
C GLY A 172 15.63 -31.04 -7.75
N GLN A 173 15.53 -29.97 -6.96
CA GLN A 173 14.27 -29.30 -6.62
C GLN A 173 14.40 -27.82 -6.95
N ALA A 174 13.37 -27.26 -7.58
CA ALA A 174 13.28 -25.84 -7.87
C ALA A 174 11.91 -25.32 -7.43
N VAL A 175 11.91 -24.12 -6.85
CA VAL A 175 10.69 -23.40 -6.51
C VAL A 175 10.44 -22.39 -7.63
N LEU A 176 9.27 -22.48 -8.25
CA LEU A 176 8.81 -21.54 -9.26
C LEU A 176 7.58 -20.81 -8.70
N GLN A 177 7.59 -19.48 -8.79
CA GLN A 177 6.49 -18.63 -8.38
C GLN A 177 6.05 -17.78 -9.57
N LEU A 178 4.74 -17.66 -9.76
CA LEU A 178 4.14 -16.79 -10.76
C LEU A 178 3.41 -15.68 -10.00
N ASP A 179 3.92 -14.45 -10.15
CA ASP A 179 3.28 -13.25 -9.62
C ASP A 179 2.47 -12.55 -10.72
N VAL A 180 1.25 -12.14 -10.39
CA VAL A 180 0.32 -11.48 -11.31
C VAL A 180 -0.33 -10.30 -10.60
N SER A 181 -0.02 -9.10 -11.08
CA SER A 181 -0.60 -7.85 -10.58
C SER A 181 -1.48 -7.21 -11.66
N TYR A 182 -2.69 -6.81 -11.29
CA TYR A 182 -3.63 -6.12 -12.18
C TYR A 182 -4.47 -5.10 -11.41
N GLY A 183 -4.80 -3.99 -12.08
CA GLY A 183 -5.70 -2.98 -11.54
C GLY A 183 -7.16 -3.40 -11.67
N ILE A 184 -7.96 -3.09 -10.66
CA ILE A 184 -9.40 -3.35 -10.64
C ILE A 184 -10.11 -2.00 -10.50
N ASP A 185 -11.02 -1.70 -11.42
CA ASP A 185 -11.81 -0.47 -11.47
C ASP A 185 -13.26 -0.68 -10.98
N TRP A 186 -13.69 -1.94 -10.77
CA TRP A 186 -15.05 -2.29 -10.35
C TRP A 186 -15.06 -2.77 -8.90
N THR A 187 -15.87 -2.11 -8.07
CA THR A 187 -15.98 -2.40 -6.62
C THR A 187 -16.43 -3.82 -6.32
N ALA A 188 -17.22 -4.45 -7.21
CA ALA A 188 -17.67 -5.83 -7.06
C ALA A 188 -16.54 -6.86 -7.19
N LEU A 189 -15.47 -6.52 -7.91
CA LEU A 189 -14.28 -7.36 -8.10
C LEU A 189 -13.18 -7.05 -7.08
N LYS A 190 -13.43 -6.11 -6.15
CA LYS A 190 -12.51 -5.81 -5.06
C LYS A 190 -12.25 -7.08 -4.25
N LYS A 191 -10.97 -7.30 -3.94
CA LYS A 191 -10.53 -8.36 -3.04
C LYS A 191 -11.36 -8.32 -1.74
N GLN A 192 -12.07 -9.42 -1.46
CA GLN A 192 -12.88 -9.55 -0.26
C GLN A 192 -12.09 -10.29 0.82
N PRO A 193 -12.19 -9.87 2.08
CA PRO A 193 -11.56 -10.62 3.15
C PRO A 193 -12.29 -11.95 3.37
N PRO A 194 -11.58 -13.01 3.78
CA PRO A 194 -12.19 -14.29 4.14
C PRO A 194 -13.19 -14.16 5.30
N VAL A 195 -12.93 -13.23 6.21
CA VAL A 195 -13.77 -12.90 7.36
C VAL A 195 -13.87 -11.39 7.50
N GLU A 196 -15.07 -10.88 7.73
CA GLU A 196 -15.28 -9.47 8.05
C GLU A 196 -14.73 -9.19 9.46
N ALA A 197 -13.50 -8.67 9.52
CA ALA A 197 -12.78 -8.45 10.78
C ALA A 197 -12.79 -7.00 11.25
N PHE A 198 -12.80 -6.06 10.30
CA PHE A 198 -12.79 -4.62 10.56
C PHE A 198 -13.98 -3.91 9.91
N ASP A 199 -14.39 -2.81 10.55
CA ASP A 199 -15.32 -1.82 10.03
C ASP A 199 -14.64 -0.45 10.06
N MET A 200 -14.31 0.07 8.86
CA MET A 200 -13.56 1.30 8.66
C MET A 200 -14.33 2.27 7.78
N THR A 201 -14.29 3.54 8.17
CA THR A 201 -14.81 4.65 7.37
C THR A 201 -13.75 5.72 7.19
N VAL A 202 -13.63 6.24 5.97
CA VAL A 202 -12.64 7.25 5.61
C VAL A 202 -13.35 8.43 4.96
N HIS A 203 -13.10 9.61 5.51
CA HIS A 203 -13.61 10.87 4.99
C HIS A 203 -12.47 11.86 4.80
N GLU A 204 -12.29 12.31 3.56
CA GLU A 204 -11.33 13.36 3.24
C GLU A 204 -12.00 14.69 2.98
N ARG A 205 -11.36 15.76 3.44
CA ARG A 205 -11.79 17.15 3.23
C ARG A 205 -10.59 18.01 2.82
N TYR A 206 -10.76 18.84 1.79
CA TYR A 206 -9.75 19.82 1.41
C TYR A 206 -10.02 21.18 2.03
N SER A 207 -8.96 21.93 2.31
CA SER A 207 -9.05 23.29 2.81
C SER A 207 -9.74 24.18 1.78
N ARG A 208 -10.84 24.84 2.19
CA ARG A 208 -11.53 25.83 1.35
C ARG A 208 -10.63 27.06 1.07
N TYR A 209 -9.75 27.38 2.02
CA TYR A 209 -8.79 28.48 1.92
C TYR A 209 -7.43 27.98 1.41
N GLY A 210 -6.68 28.84 0.72
CA GLY A 210 -5.34 28.52 0.22
C GLY A 210 -5.29 27.62 -1.02
N ASN A 211 -6.32 27.66 -1.87
CA ASN A 211 -6.41 26.85 -3.10
C ASN A 211 -6.18 25.35 -2.83
N LYS A 212 -6.87 24.82 -1.81
CA LYS A 212 -6.84 23.40 -1.41
C LYS A 212 -5.45 22.92 -0.99
N SER A 213 -4.61 23.78 -0.42
CA SER A 213 -3.24 23.44 -0.03
C SER A 213 -3.13 22.38 1.07
N ILE A 214 -4.18 22.16 1.86
CA ILE A 214 -4.20 21.17 2.95
C ILE A 214 -5.36 20.21 2.71
N ALA A 215 -5.09 18.92 2.86
CA ALA A 215 -6.09 17.87 2.89
C ALA A 215 -6.14 17.27 4.31
N THR A 216 -7.32 17.19 4.90
CA THR A 216 -7.53 16.57 6.21
C THR A 216 -8.28 15.26 6.00
N VAL A 217 -7.74 14.18 6.55
CA VAL A 217 -8.36 12.84 6.50
C VAL A 217 -8.81 12.47 7.90
N HIS A 218 -10.09 12.11 8.00
CA HIS A 218 -10.73 11.62 9.20
C HIS A 218 -11.06 10.14 9.01
N ILE A 219 -10.49 9.29 9.86
CA ILE A 219 -10.62 7.83 9.78
C ILE A 219 -11.24 7.34 11.07
N CYS A 220 -12.24 6.47 10.95
CA CYS A 220 -12.75 5.69 12.06
C CYS A 220 -12.58 4.21 11.78
N ALA A 221 -12.20 3.42 12.79
CA ALA A 221 -12.08 1.97 12.69
C ALA A 221 -12.64 1.29 13.94
N ARG A 222 -13.21 0.10 13.74
CA ARG A 222 -13.75 -0.76 14.79
C ARG A 222 -13.49 -2.23 14.47
N TRP A 223 -13.19 -3.02 15.49
CA TRP A 223 -13.11 -4.48 15.39
C TRP A 223 -14.52 -5.08 15.40
N VAL A 224 -14.85 -5.90 14.41
CA VAL A 224 -16.19 -6.51 14.30
C VAL A 224 -16.19 -8.02 14.56
N ASN A 225 -15.07 -8.71 14.41
CA ASN A 225 -14.97 -10.15 14.64
C ASN A 225 -14.87 -10.50 16.14
N THR A 226 -15.94 -10.21 16.89
CA THR A 226 -16.00 -10.42 18.35
C THR A 226 -16.09 -11.88 18.77
N GLU A 227 -16.33 -12.79 17.82
CA GLU A 227 -16.35 -14.24 18.07
C GLU A 227 -14.95 -14.79 18.32
N GLU A 228 -13.93 -14.25 17.63
CA GLU A 228 -12.53 -14.62 17.83
C GLU A 228 -11.95 -13.96 19.09
N SER A 229 -12.17 -12.65 19.26
CA SER A 229 -11.61 -11.89 20.37
C SER A 229 -12.37 -10.58 20.63
N PRO A 230 -12.34 -10.05 21.87
CA PRO A 230 -12.95 -8.75 22.18
C PRO A 230 -12.23 -7.56 21.52
N THR A 231 -10.95 -7.72 21.16
CA THR A 231 -10.11 -6.71 20.50
C THR A 231 -9.26 -7.38 19.43
N SER A 232 -8.88 -6.66 18.38
CA SER A 232 -7.89 -7.18 17.42
C SER A 232 -6.50 -7.37 18.06
N GLY A 233 -5.60 -8.08 17.37
CA GLY A 233 -4.16 -7.96 17.63
C GLY A 233 -3.58 -6.65 17.12
N ALA A 234 -2.26 -6.59 16.92
CA ALA A 234 -1.58 -5.43 16.36
C ALA A 234 -2.04 -5.15 14.92
N VAL A 235 -2.38 -3.90 14.62
CA VAL A 235 -3.00 -3.51 13.35
C VAL A 235 -2.15 -2.51 12.60
N VAL A 236 -2.13 -2.67 11.27
CA VAL A 236 -1.56 -1.72 10.33
C VAL A 236 -2.70 -1.13 9.50
N LEU A 237 -2.70 0.20 9.37
CA LEU A 237 -3.59 0.94 8.48
C LEU A 237 -2.75 1.66 7.44
N GLU A 238 -2.94 1.30 6.19
CA GLU A 238 -2.32 1.94 5.04
C GLU A 238 -3.35 2.83 4.36
N VAL A 239 -3.00 4.09 4.15
CA VAL A 239 -3.86 5.07 3.48
C VAL A 239 -3.12 5.62 2.27
N GLU A 240 -3.69 5.48 1.08
CA GLU A 240 -3.13 6.10 -0.11
C GLU A 240 -3.26 7.63 -0.02
N ASN A 241 -2.14 8.32 -0.25
CA ASN A 241 -2.07 9.76 -0.33
C ASN A 241 -2.42 10.23 -1.76
N PRO A 242 -3.14 11.36 -1.92
CA PRO A 242 -3.38 11.91 -3.24
C PRO A 242 -2.06 12.36 -3.89
N THR A 243 -1.93 12.19 -5.21
CA THR A 243 -0.73 12.60 -5.94
C THR A 243 -0.43 14.08 -5.71
N GLY A 244 0.79 14.41 -5.31
CA GLY A 244 1.20 15.78 -4.99
C GLY A 244 0.87 16.24 -3.57
N TYR A 245 0.20 15.43 -2.74
CA TYR A 245 0.05 15.66 -1.31
C TYR A 245 0.94 14.71 -0.53
N VAL A 246 1.50 15.20 0.57
CA VAL A 246 2.34 14.41 1.46
C VAL A 246 1.96 14.68 2.91
N ALA A 247 1.81 13.62 3.69
CA ALA A 247 1.78 13.71 5.14
C ALA A 247 3.21 13.93 5.65
N TYR A 248 3.46 15.07 6.30
CA TYR A 248 4.74 15.28 6.96
C TYR A 248 4.80 14.47 8.26
N GLN A 249 5.90 13.74 8.46
CA GLN A 249 6.11 12.90 9.66
C GLN A 249 5.77 13.65 10.97
N LEU A 250 6.29 14.88 11.13
CA LEU A 250 6.04 15.69 12.33
C LEU A 250 4.57 16.09 12.52
N ASP A 251 3.83 16.33 11.43
CA ASP A 251 2.41 16.66 11.50
C ASP A 251 1.58 15.40 11.83
N ALA A 252 1.98 14.23 11.31
CA ALA A 252 1.37 12.95 11.60
C ALA A 252 1.61 12.49 13.04
N GLU A 253 2.83 12.64 13.57
CA GLU A 253 3.16 12.35 14.98
C GLU A 253 2.37 13.25 15.95
N ARG A 254 2.09 14.50 15.57
CA ARG A 254 1.21 15.37 16.36
C ARG A 254 -0.22 14.84 16.40
N ALA A 255 -0.73 14.28 15.31
CA ALA A 255 -2.05 13.64 15.29
C ALA A 255 -2.12 12.45 16.26
N ILE A 256 -1.06 11.64 16.36
CA ILE A 256 -0.94 10.58 17.37
C ILE A 256 -1.04 11.17 18.79
N ALA A 257 -0.28 12.21 19.08
CA ALA A 257 -0.28 12.85 20.40
C ALA A 257 -1.66 13.42 20.76
N GLU A 258 -2.35 14.01 19.78
CA GLU A 258 -3.71 14.53 19.96
C GLU A 258 -4.75 13.42 20.16
N ALA A 259 -4.69 12.35 19.37
CA ALA A 259 -5.58 11.20 19.49
C ALA A 259 -5.44 10.51 20.87
N ARG A 260 -4.21 10.39 21.38
CA ARG A 260 -3.95 9.89 22.74
C ARG A 260 -4.46 10.84 23.83
N ARG A 261 -4.22 12.15 23.67
CA ARG A 261 -4.65 13.17 24.64
C ARG A 261 -6.18 13.24 24.76
N THR A 262 -6.87 13.18 23.64
CA THR A 262 -8.34 13.24 23.55
C THR A 262 -9.01 11.88 23.78
N LYS A 263 -8.23 10.81 23.84
CA LYS A 263 -8.68 9.41 23.97
C LYS A 263 -9.62 8.96 22.84
N THR A 264 -9.48 9.57 21.68
CA THR A 264 -10.27 9.26 20.47
C THR A 264 -9.75 8.04 19.73
N PHE A 265 -8.45 7.74 19.86
CA PHE A 265 -7.82 6.49 19.41
C PHE A 265 -6.56 6.19 20.25
N PRO A 266 -6.69 5.70 21.50
CA PRO A 266 -5.56 5.62 22.43
C PRO A 266 -4.50 4.57 22.05
N SER A 267 -4.87 3.55 21.28
CA SER A 267 -3.98 2.46 20.86
C SER A 267 -3.08 2.80 19.68
N ILE A 268 -3.20 4.00 19.09
CA ILE A 268 -2.32 4.45 18.01
C ILE A 268 -0.90 4.59 18.53
N ARG A 269 0.03 3.85 17.93
CA ARG A 269 1.40 3.68 18.41
C ARG A 269 2.39 4.56 17.67
N ASP A 270 2.38 4.43 16.35
CA ASP A 270 3.38 5.00 15.46
C ASP A 270 2.79 5.31 14.07
N VAL A 271 3.52 6.12 13.30
CA VAL A 271 3.19 6.45 11.92
C VAL A 271 4.45 6.57 11.09
N LEU A 272 4.39 6.06 9.87
CA LEU A 272 5.41 6.28 8.85
C LEU A 272 4.81 7.10 7.71
N ALA A 273 5.32 8.31 7.56
CA ALA A 273 4.92 9.29 6.56
C ALA A 273 6.15 10.07 6.09
N GLY A 274 6.13 10.57 4.85
CA GLY A 274 7.19 11.48 4.42
C GLY A 274 7.43 11.47 2.93
N HIS A 275 8.66 11.84 2.56
CA HIS A 275 9.03 12.10 1.16
C HIS A 275 9.83 10.95 0.53
N GLY A 276 10.16 9.91 1.30
CA GLY A 276 10.76 8.69 0.75
C GLY A 276 9.76 7.96 -0.15
N ASP A 277 10.27 7.14 -1.08
CA ASP A 277 9.53 6.51 -2.17
C ASP A 277 8.09 6.08 -1.80
N PHE A 278 7.94 4.99 -1.03
CA PHE A 278 6.63 4.44 -0.65
C PHE A 278 5.81 5.40 0.22
N TYR A 279 6.45 6.13 1.14
CA TYR A 279 5.76 7.01 2.10
C TYR A 279 5.30 8.34 1.50
N SER A 280 5.71 8.63 0.26
CA SER A 280 5.19 9.76 -0.51
C SER A 280 3.79 9.49 -1.05
N THR A 281 3.49 8.23 -1.37
CA THR A 281 2.20 7.77 -1.90
C THR A 281 1.32 7.13 -0.85
N HIS A 282 1.87 6.73 0.31
CA HIS A 282 1.13 6.08 1.38
C HIS A 282 1.47 6.69 2.74
N THR A 283 0.51 6.66 3.65
CA THR A 283 0.77 6.86 5.07
C THR A 283 0.38 5.60 5.82
N VAL A 284 1.31 5.08 6.62
CA VAL A 284 1.16 3.81 7.33
C VAL A 284 1.06 4.10 8.82
N TRP A 285 -0.03 3.68 9.44
CA TRP A 285 -0.30 3.87 10.86
C TRP A 285 -0.28 2.54 11.58
N TYR A 286 0.33 2.50 12.75
CA TYR A 286 0.46 1.31 13.57
C TYR A 286 -0.35 1.45 14.85
N PHE A 287 -1.11 0.41 15.19
CA PHE A 287 -1.91 0.34 16.40
C PHE A 287 -1.57 -0.92 17.20
N ASP A 288 -1.54 -0.80 18.52
CA ASP A 288 -1.36 -1.99 19.37
C ASP A 288 -2.57 -2.93 19.30
N TYR A 289 -3.78 -2.36 19.16
CA TYR A 289 -5.04 -3.08 18.94
C TYR A 289 -6.16 -2.12 18.50
N VAL A 290 -7.24 -2.67 17.94
CA VAL A 290 -8.48 -1.95 17.63
C VAL A 290 -9.62 -2.54 18.48
N PRO A 291 -10.37 -1.72 19.24
CA PRO A 291 -11.45 -2.22 20.09
C PRO A 291 -12.74 -2.51 19.31
N SER A 292 -13.63 -3.32 19.88
CA SER A 292 -14.94 -3.64 19.29
C SER A 292 -16.13 -2.83 19.81
N ASN A 293 -15.97 -2.17 20.96
CA ASN A 293 -17.07 -1.49 21.66
C ASN A 293 -17.65 -0.32 20.87
N GLU A 294 -16.81 0.58 20.37
CA GLU A 294 -17.19 1.75 19.58
C GLU A 294 -16.20 2.00 18.45
N SER A 295 -16.58 2.84 17.50
CA SER A 295 -15.69 3.25 16.42
C SER A 295 -14.74 4.34 16.93
N PHE A 296 -13.46 4.01 17.02
CA PHE A 296 -12.42 4.97 17.39
C PHE A 296 -11.99 5.73 16.15
N CYS A 297 -11.79 7.04 16.30
CA CYS A 297 -11.50 7.92 15.18
C CYS A 297 -10.27 8.76 15.45
N PHE A 298 -9.53 9.08 14.40
CA PHE A 298 -8.48 10.09 14.45
C PHE A 298 -8.46 10.87 13.14
N GLU A 299 -7.89 12.06 13.21
CA GLU A 299 -7.72 12.90 12.03
C GLU A 299 -6.25 13.32 11.89
N TYR A 300 -5.81 13.43 10.64
CA TYR A 300 -4.49 13.96 10.32
C TYR A 300 -4.57 14.82 9.07
N SER A 301 -3.54 15.64 8.87
CA SER A 301 -3.46 16.53 7.72
C SER A 301 -2.27 16.21 6.82
N MET A 302 -2.50 16.36 5.52
CA MET A 302 -1.51 16.31 4.46
C MET A 302 -1.42 17.67 3.82
N ARG A 303 -0.22 18.01 3.32
CA ARG A 303 0.00 19.28 2.64
C ARG A 303 0.37 19.04 1.18
N ARG A 304 -0.06 19.94 0.32
CA ARG A 304 0.28 19.92 -1.09
C ARG A 304 1.76 20.28 -1.26
N TRP A 305 2.52 19.34 -1.81
CA TRP A 305 3.93 19.52 -2.15
C TRP A 305 4.10 20.12 -3.55
N TYR A 306 3.41 19.56 -4.55
CA TYR A 306 3.32 20.13 -5.89
C TYR A 306 1.87 20.08 -6.39
N PRO A 307 1.44 21.06 -7.19
CA PRO A 307 0.08 21.08 -7.69
C PRO A 307 -0.07 20.06 -8.82
N VAL A 308 -1.07 19.20 -8.71
CA VAL A 308 -1.43 18.20 -9.72
C VAL A 308 -2.84 18.50 -10.21
N ALA A 309 -3.05 18.49 -11.52
CA ALA A 309 -4.38 18.59 -12.10
C ALA A 309 -4.91 17.17 -12.38
N ASN A 310 -6.24 16.99 -12.40
CA ASN A 310 -6.87 15.71 -12.72
C ASN A 310 -6.35 14.53 -11.87
N MET A 311 -6.27 14.74 -10.55
CA MET A 311 -5.91 13.68 -9.60
C MET A 311 -6.89 12.50 -9.67
N THR A 312 -6.41 11.32 -9.31
CA THR A 312 -7.26 10.13 -9.15
C THR A 312 -8.36 10.41 -8.13
N THR A 313 -9.61 10.19 -8.54
CA THR A 313 -10.80 10.53 -7.74
C THR A 313 -11.09 9.50 -6.67
N VAL A 314 -10.73 8.24 -6.92
CA VAL A 314 -10.90 7.11 -6.02
C VAL A 314 -9.53 6.71 -5.49
N ARG A 315 -9.44 6.54 -4.17
CA ARG A 315 -8.27 6.01 -3.48
C ARG A 315 -8.69 4.93 -2.52
N MET A 316 -7.73 4.13 -2.07
CA MET A 316 -7.98 3.07 -1.09
C MET A 316 -7.28 3.32 0.24
N ALA A 317 -7.93 2.85 1.29
CA ALA A 317 -7.33 2.62 2.59
C ALA A 317 -7.52 1.14 2.94
N THR A 318 -6.46 0.52 3.45
CA THR A 318 -6.43 -0.89 3.81
C THR A 318 -6.06 -1.00 5.28
N ILE A 319 -6.94 -1.60 6.06
CA ILE A 319 -6.67 -1.94 7.47
C ILE A 319 -6.52 -3.45 7.58
N TYR A 320 -5.48 -3.93 8.26
CA TYR A 320 -5.26 -5.35 8.46
C TYR A 320 -4.49 -5.66 9.74
N GLU A 321 -4.66 -6.87 10.24
CA GLU A 321 -3.89 -7.36 11.39
C GLU A 321 -2.49 -7.80 10.96
N GLN A 322 -1.46 -7.33 11.67
CA GLN A 322 -0.06 -7.53 11.29
C GLN A 322 0.37 -9.00 11.30
N TYR A 323 -0.17 -9.80 12.25
CA TYR A 323 0.20 -11.20 12.40
C TYR A 323 -0.71 -12.18 11.66
N GLN A 324 -1.90 -11.72 11.26
CA GLN A 324 -2.88 -12.47 10.47
C GLN A 324 -3.46 -11.55 9.38
N PRO A 325 -2.68 -11.20 8.33
CA PRO A 325 -3.12 -10.25 7.30
C PRO A 325 -4.36 -10.67 6.53
N GLU A 326 -4.77 -11.94 6.62
CA GLU A 326 -6.07 -12.41 6.15
C GLU A 326 -7.27 -11.72 6.86
N ARG A 327 -7.06 -11.10 8.04
CA ARG A 327 -8.02 -10.15 8.63
C ARG A 327 -7.72 -8.78 8.08
N PHE A 328 -8.40 -8.43 6.99
CA PHE A 328 -8.26 -7.12 6.40
C PHE A 328 -9.61 -6.53 6.01
N GLN A 329 -9.61 -5.24 5.75
CA GLN A 329 -10.69 -4.56 5.07
C GLN A 329 -10.10 -3.51 4.15
N VAL A 330 -10.57 -3.48 2.90
CA VAL A 330 -10.23 -2.45 1.92
C VAL A 330 -11.42 -1.52 1.75
N VAL A 331 -11.23 -0.23 1.98
CA VAL A 331 -12.21 0.81 1.73
C VAL A 331 -11.73 1.67 0.59
N MET A 332 -12.50 1.69 -0.50
CA MET A 332 -12.33 2.66 -1.57
C MET A 332 -13.14 3.90 -1.19
N PHE A 333 -12.48 5.05 -1.09
CA PHE A 333 -13.12 6.31 -0.76
C PHE A 333 -12.87 7.32 -1.87
N ASN A 334 -13.91 8.10 -2.15
CA ASN A 334 -13.80 9.19 -3.10
C ASN A 334 -13.16 10.37 -2.39
N SER A 335 -12.13 10.92 -3.02
CA SER A 335 -11.65 12.26 -2.75
C SER A 335 -12.67 13.26 -3.31
N SER A 336 -13.87 13.27 -2.72
CA SER A 336 -15.00 13.97 -3.30
C SER A 336 -14.81 15.49 -3.21
N THR A 337 -15.06 16.14 -4.35
CA THR A 337 -15.55 17.52 -4.57
C THR A 337 -14.56 18.51 -5.20
N PHE A 338 -13.25 18.27 -5.25
CA PHE A 338 -12.31 19.34 -5.58
C PHE A 338 -10.97 18.89 -6.18
N SER A 339 -10.95 17.90 -7.09
CA SER A 339 -9.78 17.71 -7.95
C SER A 339 -9.39 19.07 -8.54
N LEU A 340 -8.15 19.50 -8.32
CA LEU A 340 -7.70 20.77 -8.87
C LEU A 340 -7.84 20.69 -10.39
N ASP A 341 -8.60 21.63 -10.96
CA ASP A 341 -8.66 21.74 -12.40
C ASP A 341 -7.32 22.27 -12.93
N ILE A 342 -7.02 22.00 -14.20
CA ILE A 342 -5.79 22.47 -14.84
C ILE A 342 -5.62 23.98 -14.71
N CYS A 343 -6.73 24.73 -14.71
CA CYS A 343 -6.73 26.16 -14.51
C CYS A 343 -6.41 26.59 -13.09
N GLU A 344 -6.88 25.85 -12.07
CA GLU A 344 -6.59 26.11 -10.66
C GLU A 344 -5.12 25.81 -10.31
N VAL A 345 -4.51 24.84 -11.02
CA VAL A 345 -3.09 24.50 -10.89
C VAL A 345 -2.20 25.51 -11.59
N CYS A 346 -2.54 25.85 -12.83
CA CYS A 346 -1.73 26.75 -13.64
C CYS A 346 -1.74 28.18 -13.10
N GLY A 347 -2.91 28.67 -12.65
CA GLY A 347 -3.05 29.99 -12.03
C GLY A 347 -2.59 31.16 -12.91
N SER A 348 -2.55 30.98 -14.24
CA SER A 348 -2.02 31.96 -15.18
C SER A 348 -2.91 32.09 -16.42
N TYR A 349 -3.00 33.32 -16.93
CA TYR A 349 -3.67 33.65 -18.20
C TYR A 349 -2.97 33.05 -19.42
N GLN A 350 -1.72 32.60 -19.26
CA GLN A 350 -0.92 31.96 -20.31
C GLN A 350 -1.33 30.51 -20.54
N CYS A 351 -2.15 29.92 -19.67
CA CYS A 351 -2.64 28.58 -19.88
C CYS A 351 -3.74 28.54 -20.96
N PRO A 352 -3.53 27.79 -22.05
CA PRO A 352 -4.58 27.59 -23.02
C PRO A 352 -5.77 26.91 -22.32
N TYR A 353 -7.00 27.31 -22.68
CA TYR A 353 -8.26 26.77 -22.15
C TYR A 353 -8.73 27.25 -20.77
N CYS A 354 -8.11 28.29 -20.19
CA CYS A 354 -8.51 28.84 -18.89
C CYS A 354 -9.18 30.23 -19.00
N PRO A 355 -10.50 30.31 -19.29
CA PRO A 355 -11.18 31.58 -19.59
C PRO A 355 -11.18 32.58 -18.42
N ILE A 356 -11.13 32.09 -17.18
CA ILE A 356 -11.25 32.90 -15.95
C ILE A 356 -10.02 33.80 -15.72
N TYR A 357 -8.84 33.38 -16.19
CA TYR A 357 -7.60 34.18 -16.07
C TYR A 357 -7.35 35.08 -17.29
N SER A 358 -8.02 34.81 -18.42
CA SER A 358 -7.89 35.62 -19.64
C SER A 358 -8.79 36.85 -19.66
N THR A 359 -9.76 36.96 -18.73
CA THR A 359 -10.60 38.15 -18.61
C THR A 359 -9.89 39.25 -17.85
N ALA A 360 -9.14 40.09 -18.56
CA ALA A 360 -8.84 41.43 -18.09
C ALA A 360 -10.07 42.29 -18.37
N SER A 361 -10.70 42.86 -17.34
CA SER A 361 -11.60 44.00 -17.53
C SER A 361 -10.75 45.14 -18.05
N THR A 362 -10.76 45.33 -19.38
CA THR A 362 -10.19 46.51 -20.02
C THR A 362 -11.00 47.69 -19.54
N ALA A 363 -10.57 48.30 -18.43
CA ALA A 363 -11.01 49.64 -18.11
C ALA A 363 -10.51 50.51 -19.27
N THR A 364 -11.39 50.80 -20.23
CA THR A 364 -11.18 51.82 -21.24
C THR A 364 -11.15 53.14 -20.49
N THR A 365 -10.00 53.48 -19.90
CA THR A 365 -9.74 54.82 -19.43
C THR A 365 -9.75 55.69 -20.67
N SER A 366 -10.83 56.47 -20.82
CA SER A 366 -10.98 57.42 -21.91
C SER A 366 -9.72 58.28 -21.94
N THR A 367 -8.99 58.23 -23.05
CA THR A 367 -7.77 59.03 -23.26
C THR A 367 -8.04 60.53 -23.07
N ALA A 368 -9.28 60.96 -23.30
CA ALA A 368 -9.75 62.32 -23.01
C ALA A 368 -9.74 62.67 -21.52
N ALA A 369 -10.05 61.73 -20.62
CA ALA A 369 -10.05 61.98 -19.17
C ALA A 369 -8.61 62.13 -18.63
N ILE A 370 -7.67 61.35 -19.17
CA ILE A 370 -6.25 61.48 -18.82
C ILE A 370 -5.68 62.80 -19.35
N LEU A 371 -6.00 63.16 -20.60
CA LEU A 371 -5.59 64.45 -21.19
C LEU A 371 -6.19 65.66 -20.43
N LEU A 372 -7.44 65.57 -19.98
CA LEU A 372 -8.07 66.61 -19.15
C LEU A 372 -7.39 66.76 -17.79
N LEU A 373 -6.99 65.67 -17.15
CA LEU A 373 -6.26 65.72 -15.88
C LEU A 373 -4.86 66.31 -16.06
N VAL A 374 -4.15 65.97 -17.14
CA VAL A 374 -2.84 66.56 -17.47
C VAL A 374 -2.99 68.06 -17.78
N LEU A 375 -4.00 68.46 -18.55
CA LEU A 375 -4.28 69.87 -18.85
C LEU A 375 -4.64 70.67 -17.60
N LEU A 376 -5.46 70.12 -16.70
CA LEU A 376 -5.78 70.75 -15.41
C LEU A 376 -4.54 70.90 -14.53
N TYR A 377 -3.66 69.90 -14.51
CA TYR A 377 -2.41 69.95 -13.77
C TYR A 377 -1.46 71.02 -14.36
N CYS A 378 -1.30 71.08 -15.68
CA CYS A 378 -0.54 72.14 -16.34
C CYS A 378 -1.13 73.54 -16.10
N TYR A 379 -2.46 73.68 -16.10
CA TYR A 379 -3.14 74.95 -15.83
C TYR A 379 -2.91 75.42 -14.39
N SER A 380 -2.97 74.51 -13.41
CA SER A 380 -2.64 74.82 -12.01
C SER A 380 -1.18 75.26 -11.83
N TYR A 381 -0.23 74.63 -12.54
CA TYR A 381 1.17 75.04 -12.53
C TYR A 381 1.40 76.42 -13.18
N CYS A 382 0.71 76.72 -14.29
CA CYS A 382 0.80 78.01 -14.96
C CYS A 382 0.23 79.14 -14.08
N CYS A 383 -0.94 78.94 -13.46
CA CYS A 383 -1.54 79.93 -12.54
C CYS A 383 -0.64 80.22 -11.33
N CYS A 384 0.05 79.21 -10.78
CA CYS A 384 0.97 79.41 -9.67
C CYS A 384 2.22 80.23 -10.07
N SER A 385 2.68 80.14 -11.32
CA SER A 385 3.86 80.87 -11.80
C SER A 385 3.60 82.37 -12.08
N THR A 386 2.36 82.74 -12.37
CA THR A 386 1.96 84.14 -12.59
C THR A 386 1.71 84.92 -11.31
N SER A 387 1.49 84.23 -10.17
CA SER A 387 1.27 84.89 -8.87
C SER A 387 2.55 85.42 -8.22
N THR A 388 3.74 84.95 -8.62
CA THR A 388 5.02 85.29 -7.99
C THR A 388 5.74 86.49 -8.62
N ARG A 389 5.18 87.12 -9.67
CA ARG A 389 5.77 88.32 -10.31
C ARG A 389 5.15 89.67 -9.88
N LEU A 390 4.14 89.70 -9.01
CA LEU A 390 3.45 90.94 -8.59
C LEU A 390 3.71 91.37 -7.13
N TYR A 391 4.47 90.61 -6.34
CA TYR A 391 4.81 90.96 -4.94
C TYR A 391 6.25 91.43 -4.83
N GLY A 392 6.53 92.62 -5.36
CA GLY A 392 7.89 93.17 -5.41
C GLY A 392 7.92 94.70 -5.42
N ARG A 393 7.24 95.36 -4.47
CA ARG A 393 7.63 96.72 -4.03
C ARG A 393 6.87 97.22 -2.80
N ARG A 394 7.63 97.82 -1.89
CA ARG A 394 7.28 98.70 -0.75
C ARG A 394 6.80 98.00 0.52
N GLU A 395 7.62 98.09 1.57
CA GLU A 395 7.43 99.11 2.61
C GLU A 395 8.72 99.31 3.42
N ASP A 396 9.18 100.56 3.46
CA ASP A 396 10.22 101.10 4.33
C ASP A 396 9.63 102.42 4.88
N LEU A 397 9.93 102.71 6.16
CA LEU A 397 9.61 103.92 6.98
C LEU A 397 8.22 103.96 7.64
N ARG A 398 8.00 104.51 8.85
CA ARG A 398 8.74 104.72 10.12
C ARG A 398 7.75 105.48 11.05
N LEU A 399 7.80 105.20 12.35
CA LEU A 399 7.56 106.11 13.50
C LEU A 399 6.24 106.90 13.61
N GLN A 400 5.46 106.58 14.65
CA GLN A 400 5.30 107.45 15.83
C GLN A 400 5.14 106.59 17.09
#